data_AF-A0A7Z9S5E5-F1
#
_entry.id   AF-A0A7Z9S5E5-F1
#
_cell.length_a   1.000
_cell.length_b   1.000
_cell.length_c   1.000
_cell.angle_alpha   90.00
_cell.angle_beta   90.00
_cell.angle_gamma   90.00
#
_symmetry.space_group_name_H-M   'P 1'
#
loop_
_entity.id
_entity.type
_entity.pdbx_description
1 polymer ?
#
loop_
_entity_poly.entity_id
_entity_poly.type
_entity_poly.pdbx_seq_one_letter_code
_entity_poly.pdbx_strand_id
1 'polypeptide(L)'
;MEQSAESDFLKKDPLGLFKYLKRVRQEIAAINRPADENMHFDSKSDQLDAIVKATEEATDTIMGCMEKNDDIIVELKKSITDPDQVNQFDQISAHSAEVFEACSFQDITGQRITKVVNSVTYVEDRVNALINVRGKEEIERIEVQPEIEMTEDEKLLRGPALDGEGITQDEIDKLFD
;
A
#
# COMPACT_ATOMS: atom_id res chain seq x y z
N MET A 1 10.74 -26.42 -51.09
CA MET A 1 9.88 -25.38 -50.47
C MET A 1 9.88 -25.49 -48.94
N GLU A 2 9.92 -26.69 -48.34
CA GLU A 2 10.04 -26.87 -46.87
C GLU A 2 11.28 -26.22 -46.23
N GLN A 3 12.47 -26.37 -46.82
CA GLN A 3 13.71 -25.76 -46.28
C GLN A 3 13.72 -24.22 -46.22
N SER A 4 12.92 -23.56 -47.07
CA SER A 4 12.81 -22.08 -47.05
C SER A 4 11.90 -21.60 -45.93
N ALA A 5 10.83 -22.34 -45.64
CA ALA A 5 9.90 -22.03 -44.55
C ALA A 5 10.52 -22.27 -43.17
N GLU A 6 11.34 -23.32 -43.05
CA GLU A 6 12.08 -23.65 -41.82
C GLU A 6 13.19 -22.62 -41.53
N SER A 7 13.88 -22.14 -42.57
CA SER A 7 14.88 -21.06 -42.47
C SER A 7 14.26 -19.70 -42.08
N ASP A 8 13.08 -19.38 -42.61
CA ASP A 8 12.35 -18.16 -42.24
C ASP A 8 11.76 -18.23 -40.83
N PHE A 9 11.33 -19.42 -40.38
CA PHE A 9 10.89 -19.66 -39.02
C PHE A 9 12.04 -19.51 -38.01
N LEU A 10 13.18 -20.16 -38.27
CA LEU A 10 14.41 -20.07 -37.47
C LEU A 10 15.01 -18.66 -37.42
N LYS A 11 14.72 -17.79 -38.39
CA LYS A 11 15.12 -16.36 -38.35
C LYS A 11 14.10 -15.47 -37.64
N LYS A 12 12.81 -15.74 -37.79
CA LYS A 12 11.74 -14.98 -37.13
C LYS A 12 11.74 -15.15 -35.62
N ASP A 13 12.04 -16.36 -35.14
CA ASP A 13 12.02 -16.69 -33.72
C ASP A 13 13.07 -15.89 -32.90
N PRO A 14 14.37 -15.86 -33.26
CA PRO A 14 15.37 -15.03 -32.57
C PRO A 14 15.14 -13.54 -32.75
N LEU A 15 14.57 -13.09 -33.88
CA LEU A 15 14.17 -11.69 -34.07
C LEU A 15 13.02 -11.30 -33.14
N GLY A 16 12.06 -12.19 -32.94
CA GLY A 16 10.97 -12.04 -31.96
C GLY A 16 11.50 -11.97 -30.54
N LEU A 17 12.40 -12.90 -30.19
CA LEU A 17 13.05 -12.93 -28.87
C LEU A 17 13.90 -11.67 -28.62
N PHE A 18 14.61 -11.18 -29.62
CA PHE A 18 15.38 -9.94 -29.52
C PHE A 18 14.48 -8.72 -29.30
N LYS A 19 13.36 -8.62 -30.02
CA LYS A 19 12.36 -7.57 -29.80
C LYS A 19 11.74 -7.65 -28.40
N TYR A 20 11.43 -8.86 -27.94
CA TYR A 20 10.90 -9.09 -26.60
C TYR A 20 11.93 -8.70 -25.53
N LEU A 21 13.19 -9.12 -25.67
CA LEU A 21 14.28 -8.70 -24.79
C LEU A 21 14.47 -7.19 -24.78
N LYS A 22 14.38 -6.52 -25.94
CA LYS A 22 14.46 -5.06 -26.01
C LYS A 22 13.30 -4.39 -25.26
N ARG A 23 12.09 -4.90 -25.42
CA ARG A 23 10.91 -4.41 -24.69
C ARG A 23 11.05 -4.60 -23.18
N VAL A 24 11.43 -5.80 -22.74
CA VAL A 24 11.67 -6.10 -21.32
C VAL A 24 12.77 -5.18 -20.75
N ARG A 25 13.80 -4.87 -21.53
CA ARG A 25 14.83 -3.90 -21.11
C ARG A 25 14.28 -2.49 -20.92
N GLN A 26 13.41 -2.04 -21.81
CA GLN A 26 12.76 -0.73 -21.68
C GLN A 26 11.81 -0.68 -20.48
N GLU A 27 11.06 -1.76 -20.23
CA GLU A 27 10.19 -1.88 -19.06
C GLU A 27 10.99 -1.89 -17.74
N ILE A 28 12.11 -2.61 -17.68
CA ILE A 28 13.02 -2.59 -16.50
C ILE A 28 13.65 -1.20 -16.29
N ALA A 29 14.06 -0.54 -17.38
CA ALA A 29 14.63 0.82 -17.29
C ALA A 29 13.60 1.86 -16.83
N ALA A 30 12.33 1.70 -17.25
CA ALA A 30 11.24 2.55 -16.81
C ALA A 30 11.00 2.43 -15.29
N ILE A 31 11.11 1.21 -14.76
CA ILE A 31 10.92 0.92 -13.34
C ILE A 31 12.02 1.54 -12.47
N ASN A 32 13.28 1.54 -12.92
CA ASN A 32 14.42 2.02 -12.13
C ASN A 32 14.89 3.42 -12.55
N ARG A 33 13.97 4.31 -12.92
CA ARG A 33 14.33 5.67 -13.29
C ARG A 33 14.72 6.46 -12.02
N PRO A 34 15.96 6.97 -11.88
CA PRO A 34 16.40 7.68 -10.67
C PRO A 34 15.76 9.06 -10.47
N ALA A 35 14.98 9.54 -11.45
CA ALA A 35 14.48 10.92 -11.49
C ALA A 35 13.07 11.07 -10.91
N ASP A 36 12.39 9.97 -10.58
CA ASP A 36 11.05 9.99 -9.97
C ASP A 36 11.11 9.25 -8.63
N GLU A 37 11.39 9.98 -7.54
CA GLU A 37 11.34 9.44 -6.17
C GLU A 37 9.98 8.75 -5.86
N ASN A 38 8.92 9.22 -6.52
CA ASN A 38 7.55 8.70 -6.43
C ASN A 38 7.31 7.34 -7.11
N MET A 39 8.27 6.82 -7.90
CA MET A 39 8.15 5.62 -8.73
C MET A 39 9.07 4.47 -8.28
N HIS A 40 9.96 4.72 -7.30
CA HIS A 40 10.78 3.65 -6.75
C HIS A 40 9.90 2.59 -6.07
N PHE A 41 10.15 1.32 -6.35
CA PHE A 41 9.42 0.22 -5.73
C PHE A 41 9.60 0.24 -4.21
N ASP A 42 10.80 0.59 -3.73
CA ASP A 42 11.12 0.87 -2.33
C ASP A 42 10.06 1.81 -1.71
N SER A 43 9.76 2.95 -2.34
CA SER A 43 8.78 3.91 -1.80
C SER A 43 7.34 3.42 -1.86
N LYS A 44 6.99 2.51 -2.78
CA LYS A 44 5.64 1.91 -2.86
C LYS A 44 5.43 0.80 -1.84
N SER A 45 6.45 -0.02 -1.57
CA SER A 45 6.41 -1.03 -0.51
C SER A 45 6.25 -0.35 0.84
N ASP A 46 7.06 0.69 1.11
CA ASP A 46 7.00 1.48 2.34
C ASP A 46 5.62 2.15 2.53
N GLN A 47 5.02 2.67 1.46
CA GLN A 47 3.66 3.23 1.51
C GLN A 47 2.59 2.18 1.86
N LEU A 48 2.71 0.96 1.34
CA LEU A 48 1.76 -0.12 1.67
C LEU A 48 1.93 -0.59 3.12
N ASP A 49 3.16 -0.68 3.62
CA ASP A 49 3.41 -1.00 5.03
C ASP A 49 2.90 0.10 5.96
N ALA A 50 3.08 1.37 5.60
CA ALA A 50 2.51 2.50 6.34
C ALA A 50 0.97 2.43 6.40
N ILE A 51 0.31 2.00 5.32
CA ILE A 51 -1.14 1.78 5.31
C ILE A 51 -1.53 0.68 6.30
N VAL A 52 -0.84 -0.46 6.28
CA VAL A 52 -1.12 -1.55 7.24
C VAL A 52 -1.01 -1.05 8.67
N LYS A 53 0.14 -0.44 9.02
CA LYS A 53 0.39 0.09 10.36
C LYS A 53 -0.63 1.14 10.78
N ALA A 54 -0.92 2.13 9.93
CA ALA A 54 -1.91 3.16 10.24
C ALA A 54 -3.31 2.58 10.46
N THR A 55 -3.70 1.55 9.69
CA THR A 55 -4.99 0.88 9.90
C THR A 55 -5.04 0.06 11.17
N GLU A 56 -3.95 -0.62 11.55
CA GLU A 56 -3.84 -1.33 12.83
C GLU A 56 -3.96 -0.36 14.01
N GLU A 57 -3.18 0.72 14.00
CA GLU A 57 -3.20 1.73 15.06
C GLU A 57 -4.57 2.42 15.23
N ALA A 58 -5.24 2.71 14.11
CA ALA A 58 -6.59 3.25 14.13
C ALA A 58 -7.59 2.26 14.73
N THR A 59 -7.50 0.97 14.36
CA THR A 59 -8.36 -0.08 14.91
C THR A 59 -8.13 -0.29 16.41
N ASP A 60 -6.87 -0.35 16.85
CA ASP A 60 -6.53 -0.44 18.28
C ASP A 60 -7.07 0.76 19.07
N THR A 61 -6.97 1.97 18.50
CA THR A 61 -7.52 3.18 19.12
C THR A 61 -9.05 3.10 19.24
N ILE A 62 -9.75 2.63 18.20
CA ILE A 62 -11.21 2.47 18.22
C ILE A 62 -11.63 1.46 19.28
N MET A 63 -10.99 0.28 19.30
CA MET A 63 -11.28 -0.77 20.27
C MET A 63 -11.02 -0.28 21.71
N GLY A 64 -9.88 0.36 21.96
CA GLY A 64 -9.56 0.92 23.27
C GLY A 64 -10.50 2.05 23.71
N CYS A 65 -11.06 2.82 22.78
CA CYS A 65 -12.13 3.77 23.10
C CYS A 65 -13.43 3.07 23.51
N MET A 66 -13.80 1.98 22.83
CA MET A 66 -14.99 1.20 23.16
C MET A 66 -14.86 0.50 24.51
N GLU A 67 -13.70 -0.06 24.84
CA GLU A 67 -13.45 -0.65 26.17
C GLU A 67 -13.66 0.37 27.30
N LYS A 68 -13.12 1.59 27.13
CA LYS A 68 -13.31 2.68 28.11
C LYS A 68 -14.78 3.09 28.23
N ASN A 69 -15.52 3.09 27.13
CA ASN A 69 -16.95 3.39 27.15
C ASN A 69 -17.72 2.31 27.91
N ASP A 70 -17.42 1.03 27.66
CA ASP A 70 -18.03 -0.10 28.34
C ASP A 70 -17.74 -0.08 29.85
N ASP A 71 -16.51 0.26 30.27
CA ASP A 71 -16.16 0.45 31.67
C ASP A 71 -17.04 1.52 32.35
N ILE A 72 -17.24 2.66 31.67
CA ILE A 72 -18.11 3.74 32.16
C ILE A 72 -19.55 3.28 32.26
N ILE A 73 -20.05 2.53 31.27
CA ILE A 73 -21.41 1.99 31.25
C ILE A 73 -21.62 1.02 32.41
N VAL A 74 -20.67 0.11 32.65
CA VAL A 74 -20.71 -0.84 33.77
C VAL A 74 -20.75 -0.11 35.11
N GLU A 75 -19.98 0.96 35.28
CA GLU A 75 -20.01 1.77 36.50
C GLU A 75 -21.35 2.49 36.66
N LEU A 76 -21.87 3.12 35.61
CA LEU A 76 -23.15 3.82 35.63
C LEU A 76 -24.32 2.88 36.00
N LYS A 77 -24.34 1.66 35.43
CA LYS A 77 -25.36 0.64 35.72
C LYS A 77 -25.50 0.33 37.21
N LYS A 78 -24.44 0.44 38.02
CA LYS A 78 -24.50 0.19 39.48
C LYS A 78 -25.41 1.16 40.23
N SER A 79 -25.60 2.36 39.69
CA SER A 79 -26.34 3.46 40.32
C SER A 79 -27.76 3.63 39.77
N ILE A 80 -28.12 2.90 38.72
CA ILE A 80 -29.38 3.06 38.00
C ILE A 80 -30.38 1.99 38.42
N THR A 81 -31.59 2.44 38.77
CA THR A 81 -32.70 1.57 39.17
C THR A 81 -33.86 1.56 38.17
N ASP A 82 -33.83 2.46 37.18
CA ASP A 82 -34.88 2.58 36.16
C ASP A 82 -34.74 1.47 35.09
N PRO A 83 -35.71 0.55 34.95
CA PRO A 83 -35.62 -0.56 34.01
C PRO A 83 -35.42 -0.14 32.55
N ASP A 84 -36.01 0.97 32.13
CA ASP A 84 -35.89 1.45 30.75
C ASP A 84 -34.46 1.95 30.46
N GLN A 85 -33.84 2.63 31.43
CA GLN A 85 -32.44 3.04 31.34
C GLN A 85 -31.50 1.85 31.32
N VAL A 86 -31.73 0.84 32.16
CA VAL A 86 -30.92 -0.40 32.17
C VAL A 86 -30.93 -1.06 30.80
N ASN A 87 -32.10 -1.18 30.17
CA ASN A 87 -32.24 -1.74 28.83
C ASN A 87 -31.49 -0.91 27.75
N GLN A 88 -31.51 0.42 27.85
CA GLN A 88 -30.72 1.27 26.95
C GLN A 88 -29.23 1.01 27.09
N PHE A 89 -28.71 0.86 28.31
CA PHE A 89 -27.29 0.54 28.51
C PHE A 89 -26.93 -0.89 28.03
N ASP A 90 -27.84 -1.86 28.15
CA ASP A 90 -27.66 -3.20 27.56
C ASP A 90 -27.55 -3.13 26.03
N GLN A 91 -28.37 -2.30 25.38
CA GLN A 91 -28.28 -2.07 23.93
C GLN A 91 -26.95 -1.43 23.54
N ILE A 92 -26.47 -0.44 24.29
CA ILE A 92 -25.16 0.17 24.02
C ILE A 92 -24.04 -0.89 24.15
N SER A 93 -24.08 -1.72 25.21
CA SER A 93 -23.08 -2.79 25.39
C SER A 93 -23.11 -3.80 24.22
N ALA A 94 -24.31 -4.11 23.70
CA ALA A 94 -24.46 -4.97 22.53
C ALA A 94 -23.85 -4.34 21.26
N HIS A 95 -24.05 -3.03 21.06
CA HIS A 95 -23.43 -2.31 19.95
C HIS A 95 -21.91 -2.21 20.08
N SER A 96 -21.36 -2.04 21.28
CA SER A 96 -19.91 -2.13 21.51
C SER A 96 -19.36 -3.49 21.08
N ALA A 97 -20.05 -4.59 21.42
CA ALA A 97 -19.67 -5.94 21.00
C ALA A 97 -19.68 -6.11 19.47
N GLU A 98 -20.68 -5.56 18.78
CA GLU A 98 -20.72 -5.55 17.30
C GLU A 98 -19.53 -4.78 16.69
N VAL A 99 -19.10 -3.67 17.32
CA VAL A 99 -17.92 -2.92 16.88
C VAL A 99 -16.63 -3.75 17.05
N PHE A 100 -16.46 -4.45 18.18
CA PHE A 100 -15.31 -5.34 18.38
C PHE A 100 -15.27 -6.46 17.34
N GLU A 101 -16.43 -7.08 17.04
CA GLU A 101 -16.51 -8.11 16.01
C GLU A 101 -16.16 -7.56 14.63
N ALA A 102 -16.69 -6.38 14.26
CA ALA A 102 -16.37 -5.74 13.00
C ALA A 102 -14.88 -5.39 12.87
N CYS A 103 -14.27 -4.88 13.95
CA CYS A 103 -12.85 -4.57 14.00
C CYS A 103 -11.96 -5.81 13.92
N SER A 104 -12.41 -6.96 14.42
CA SER A 104 -11.65 -8.21 14.36
C SER A 104 -11.36 -8.69 12.93
N PHE A 105 -12.17 -8.30 11.94
CA PHE A 105 -11.91 -8.59 10.52
C PHE A 105 -10.71 -7.80 9.95
N GLN A 106 -10.25 -6.76 10.63
CA GLN A 106 -9.08 -5.99 10.22
C GLN A 106 -7.81 -6.86 10.24
N ASP A 107 -7.67 -7.79 11.20
CA ASP A 107 -6.53 -8.73 11.24
C ASP A 107 -6.39 -9.54 9.94
N ILE A 108 -7.49 -10.07 9.40
CA ILE A 108 -7.49 -10.79 8.13
C ILE A 108 -7.11 -9.86 6.96
N THR A 109 -7.54 -8.61 7.02
CA THR A 109 -7.22 -7.60 6.00
C THR A 109 -5.74 -7.24 6.04
N GLY A 110 -5.18 -6.96 7.23
CA GLY A 110 -3.76 -6.72 7.45
C GLY A 110 -2.91 -7.86 6.91
N GLN A 111 -3.20 -9.10 7.31
CA GLN A 111 -2.50 -10.28 6.82
C GLN A 111 -2.53 -10.44 5.28
N ARG A 112 -3.66 -10.11 4.64
CA ARG A 112 -3.78 -10.15 3.18
C ARG A 112 -2.94 -9.07 2.52
N ILE A 113 -2.97 -7.86 3.05
CA ILE A 113 -2.15 -6.75 2.53
C ILE A 113 -0.66 -7.08 2.72
N THR A 114 -0.23 -7.56 3.88
CA THR A 114 1.16 -7.99 4.11
C THR A 114 1.61 -9.04 3.10
N LYS A 115 0.75 -9.98 2.69
CA LYS A 115 1.08 -10.93 1.62
C LYS A 115 1.27 -10.25 0.25
N VAL A 116 0.46 -9.24 -0.04
CA VAL A 116 0.62 -8.43 -1.26
C VAL A 116 1.93 -7.67 -1.22
N VAL A 117 2.24 -6.98 -0.10
CA VAL A 117 3.51 -6.26 0.10
C VAL A 117 4.70 -7.19 -0.14
N ASN A 118 4.75 -8.34 0.55
CA ASN A 118 5.82 -9.32 0.36
C ASN A 118 5.97 -9.79 -1.10
N SER A 119 4.87 -9.88 -1.84
CA SER A 119 4.90 -10.25 -3.25
C SER A 119 5.47 -9.13 -4.12
N VAL A 120 5.15 -7.87 -3.82
CA VAL A 120 5.72 -6.69 -4.47
C VAL A 120 7.22 -6.59 -4.18
N THR A 121 7.64 -6.71 -2.93
CA THR A 121 9.06 -6.74 -2.53
C THR A 121 9.83 -7.86 -3.23
N TYR A 122 9.23 -9.05 -3.37
CA TYR A 122 9.86 -10.15 -4.12
C TYR A 122 10.07 -9.81 -5.61
N VAL A 123 9.11 -9.13 -6.24
CA VAL A 123 9.24 -8.68 -7.63
C VAL A 123 10.34 -7.63 -7.73
N GLU A 124 10.37 -6.68 -6.80
CA GLU A 124 11.41 -5.66 -6.70
C GLU A 124 12.81 -6.26 -6.60
N ASP A 125 13.04 -7.20 -5.67
CA ASP A 125 14.33 -7.88 -5.51
C ASP A 125 14.82 -8.51 -6.82
N ARG A 126 13.90 -9.08 -7.60
CA ARG A 126 14.20 -9.72 -8.88
C ARG A 126 14.53 -8.69 -9.96
N VAL A 127 13.80 -7.59 -10.02
CA VAL A 127 14.10 -6.47 -10.92
C VAL A 127 15.47 -5.89 -10.56
N ASN A 128 15.74 -5.62 -9.29
CA ASN A 128 17.03 -5.13 -8.81
C ASN A 128 18.17 -6.11 -9.13
N ALA A 129 17.98 -7.41 -8.97
CA ALA A 129 18.95 -8.42 -9.37
C ALA A 129 19.23 -8.40 -10.88
N LEU A 130 18.20 -8.26 -11.73
CA LEU A 130 18.37 -8.16 -13.18
C LEU A 130 19.16 -6.91 -13.58
N ILE A 131 18.95 -5.81 -12.86
CA ILE A 131 19.67 -4.55 -13.07
C ILE A 131 21.14 -4.70 -12.69
N ASN A 132 21.42 -5.29 -11.52
CA ASN A 132 22.78 -5.52 -11.04
C ASN A 132 23.59 -6.43 -11.99
N VAL A 133 22.97 -7.46 -12.57
CA VAL A 133 23.64 -8.35 -13.54
C VAL A 133 24.00 -7.64 -14.84
N ARG A 134 23.24 -6.63 -15.25
CA ARG A 134 23.46 -5.89 -16.51
C ARG A 134 24.42 -4.71 -16.34
N GLY A 135 24.55 -4.18 -15.13
CA GLY A 135 25.27 -2.95 -14.85
C GLY A 135 24.33 -1.74 -14.95
N LYS A 136 24.25 -0.97 -13.86
CA LYS A 136 23.34 0.19 -13.74
C LYS A 136 23.54 1.20 -14.88
N GLU A 137 24.79 1.42 -15.29
CA GLU A 137 25.14 2.35 -16.38
C GLU A 137 24.55 1.99 -17.75
N GLU A 138 24.32 0.70 -18.05
CA GLU A 138 23.70 0.31 -19.34
C GLU A 138 22.19 0.56 -19.34
N ILE A 139 21.55 0.47 -18.19
CA ILE A 139 20.10 0.63 -18.03
C ILE A 139 19.73 2.12 -17.98
N GLU A 140 20.53 2.94 -17.31
CA GLU A 140 20.37 4.40 -17.28
C GLU A 140 20.49 5.05 -18.67
N ARG A 141 21.19 4.38 -19.61
CA ARG A 141 21.34 4.86 -21.01
C ARG A 141 20.14 4.53 -21.90
N ILE A 142 19.17 3.75 -21.42
CA ILE A 142 17.98 3.40 -22.21
C ILE A 142 17.00 4.58 -22.18
N GLU A 143 16.73 5.16 -23.35
CA GLU A 143 15.66 6.15 -23.49
C GLU A 143 14.30 5.50 -23.22
N VAL A 144 13.65 5.93 -22.14
CA VAL A 144 12.28 5.57 -21.77
C VAL A 144 11.36 6.71 -22.19
N GLN A 145 10.16 6.37 -22.68
CA GLN A 145 9.15 7.38 -23.00
C GLN A 145 8.80 8.19 -21.73
N PRO A 146 8.58 9.51 -21.83
CA PRO A 146 8.12 10.30 -20.70
C PRO A 146 6.77 9.80 -20.23
N GLU A 147 6.56 9.89 -18.92
CA GLU A 147 5.37 9.38 -18.27
C GLU A 147 4.11 10.17 -18.64
N ILE A 148 2.95 9.53 -18.45
CA ILE A 148 1.66 10.19 -18.57
C ILE A 148 1.54 11.15 -17.37
N GLU A 149 1.43 12.44 -17.65
CA GLU A 149 1.30 13.47 -16.62
C GLU A 149 0.06 13.20 -15.77
N MET A 150 0.25 13.05 -14.45
CA MET A 150 -0.86 12.86 -13.51
C MET A 150 -1.82 14.04 -13.56
N THR A 151 -3.11 13.76 -13.53
CA THR A 151 -4.14 14.78 -13.37
C THR A 151 -4.03 15.47 -12.01
N GLU A 152 -4.59 16.68 -11.89
CA GLU A 152 -4.60 17.41 -10.61
C GLU A 152 -5.29 16.62 -9.49
N ASP A 153 -6.34 15.86 -9.82
CA ASP A 153 -7.04 15.00 -8.85
C ASP A 153 -6.18 13.83 -8.38
N GLU A 154 -5.41 13.21 -9.27
CA GLU A 154 -4.50 12.11 -8.92
C GLU A 154 -3.36 12.60 -8.02
N LYS A 155 -2.92 13.87 -8.17
CA LYS A 155 -1.90 14.47 -7.30
C LYS A 155 -2.38 14.70 -5.86
N LEU A 156 -3.70 14.77 -5.65
CA LEU A 156 -4.31 14.90 -4.32
C LEU A 156 -4.45 13.55 -3.58
N LEU A 157 -4.40 12.43 -4.31
CA LEU A 157 -4.45 11.09 -3.73
C LEU A 157 -3.09 10.69 -3.15
N ARG A 158 -2.72 11.30 -2.03
CA ARG A 158 -1.57 10.88 -1.23
C ARG A 158 -2.01 9.85 -0.20
N GLY A 159 -1.21 8.80 -0.02
CA GLY A 159 -1.40 7.84 1.05
C GLY A 159 -1.15 8.46 2.43
N PRO A 160 -1.25 7.66 3.51
CA PRO A 160 -0.84 8.09 4.85
C PRO A 160 0.56 8.69 4.80
N ALA A 161 0.78 9.77 5.55
CA ALA A 161 2.10 10.38 5.65
C ALA A 161 3.08 9.37 6.27
N LEU A 162 4.26 9.22 5.65
CA LEU A 162 5.35 8.45 6.23
C LEU A 162 5.93 9.16 7.46
N ASP A 163 6.64 8.43 8.31
CA ASP A 163 7.27 8.99 9.52
C ASP A 163 8.18 10.18 9.15
N GLY A 164 7.83 11.36 9.65
CA GLY A 164 8.56 12.61 9.40
C GLY A 164 8.08 13.45 8.21
N GLU A 165 7.10 12.96 7.42
CA GLU A 165 6.51 13.71 6.30
C GLU A 165 5.19 14.42 6.64
N GLY A 166 4.61 14.12 7.81
CA GLY A 166 3.39 14.74 8.29
C GLY A 166 3.61 16.18 8.79
N ILE A 167 2.61 17.04 8.61
CA ILE A 167 2.59 18.35 9.26
C ILE A 167 2.50 18.12 10.77
N THR A 168 3.43 18.71 11.51
CA THR A 168 3.47 18.62 12.97
C THR A 168 2.37 19.48 13.61
N GLN A 169 1.91 19.11 14.80
CA GLN A 169 0.90 19.92 15.51
C GLN A 169 1.37 21.38 15.71
N ASP A 170 2.66 21.58 15.99
CA ASP A 170 3.28 22.91 16.10
C ASP A 170 3.22 23.73 14.80
N GLU A 171 3.20 23.07 13.63
CA GLU A 171 3.02 23.72 12.34
C GLU A 171 1.55 24.00 12.03
N ILE A 172 0.64 23.13 12.48
CA ILE A 172 -0.82 23.38 12.42
C ILE A 172 -1.16 24.61 13.26
N ASP A 173 -0.66 24.68 14.49
CA ASP A 173 -0.98 25.76 15.42
C ASP A 173 -0.52 27.13 14.87
N LYS A 174 0.65 27.18 14.17
CA LYS A 174 1.14 28.38 13.48
C LYS A 174 0.28 28.86 12.30
N LEU A 175 -0.62 28.03 11.77
CA LEU A 175 -1.53 28.43 10.68
C LEU A 175 -2.79 29.14 11.20
N PHE A 176 -3.08 29.03 12.50
CA PHE A 176 -4.29 29.58 13.14
C PHE A 176 -4.00 30.74 14.11
N ASP A 177 -2.72 31.08 14.32
CA ASP A 177 -2.24 32.28 15.04
C ASP A 177 -1.88 33.44 14.08
#